data_AF-A0A349J5T3-F1
#
_entry.id   AF-A0A349J5T3-F1
#
_cell.length_a   1.000
_cell.length_b   1.000
_cell.length_c   1.000
_cell.angle_alpha   90.00
_cell.angle_beta   90.00
_cell.angle_gamma   90.00
#
_symmetry.space_group_name_H-M   'P 1'
#
loop_
_entity.id
_entity.type
_entity.pdbx_description
1 polymer ?
#
loop_
_entity_poly.entity_id
_entity_poly.type
_entity_poly.pdbx_seq_one_letter_code
_entity_poly.pdbx_strand_id
1 'polypeptide(L)'
;MDWIEKEKVPVWVIVTSPHFEPQAMADLLKSKGIERTLGAYDPNNPNGVGKKTTMWTELLKPDGTLQTVSTAETYGKGKPLPFLKGLTGGTHAIPVEGLTEAGVIEVWWKANRGLVPGALKELVGAAKRKNAVGEQSQLVITSATTALEAGLAAAGEGFAAYEKLEGLSRRFDGLDLKALKSRLSELGKDPVIKKELKARSVYMECKRLTGSSKPKEQAAGRDGMAALAKAMPDTVYGVLAGSN
;
A
#
# COMPACT_ATOMS: atom_id res chain seq x y z
N MET A 1 -11.71 -4.04 31.56
CA MET A 1 -12.70 -3.25 30.80
C MET A 1 -11.93 -2.50 29.74
N ASP A 2 -12.23 -2.76 28.48
CA ASP A 2 -11.59 -2.06 27.33
C ASP A 2 -11.82 -0.54 27.49
N TRP A 3 -10.89 0.29 27.03
CA TRP A 3 -11.04 1.75 27.07
C TRP A 3 -12.28 2.21 26.29
N ILE A 4 -12.69 1.46 25.26
CA ILE A 4 -13.94 1.69 24.52
C ILE A 4 -15.15 1.58 25.46
N GLU A 5 -15.18 0.55 26.30
CA GLU A 5 -16.25 0.36 27.30
C GLU A 5 -16.15 1.38 28.44
N LYS A 6 -14.93 1.78 28.81
CA LYS A 6 -14.65 2.77 29.86
C LYS A 6 -15.08 4.18 29.44
N GLU A 7 -14.85 4.55 28.19
CA GLU A 7 -15.07 5.91 27.68
C GLU A 7 -16.37 6.06 26.88
N LYS A 8 -17.07 4.96 26.58
CA LYS A 8 -18.35 4.93 25.84
C LYS A 8 -18.30 5.70 24.50
N VAL A 9 -17.15 5.72 23.85
CA VAL A 9 -16.95 6.43 22.59
C VAL A 9 -17.38 5.53 21.42
N PRO A 10 -18.19 6.03 20.46
CA PRO A 10 -18.51 5.24 19.28
C PRO A 10 -17.24 5.04 18.44
N VAL A 11 -16.86 3.78 18.18
CA VAL A 11 -15.72 3.44 17.33
C VAL A 11 -16.14 2.46 16.26
N TRP A 12 -15.56 2.59 15.07
CA TRP A 12 -15.75 1.63 13.99
C TRP A 12 -14.52 0.75 13.87
N VAL A 13 -14.73 -0.57 13.88
CA VAL A 13 -13.69 -1.53 13.55
C VAL A 13 -13.60 -1.62 12.04
N ILE A 14 -12.42 -1.36 11.47
CA ILE A 14 -12.13 -1.53 10.05
C ILE A 14 -11.27 -2.78 9.87
N VAL A 15 -11.68 -3.65 8.96
CA VAL A 15 -11.00 -4.87 8.57
C VAL A 15 -10.48 -4.71 7.15
N THR A 16 -9.17 -4.54 7.01
CA THR A 16 -8.53 -4.28 5.70
C THR A 16 -7.89 -5.54 5.14
N SER A 17 -8.26 -5.99 3.95
CA SER A 17 -7.64 -7.13 3.26
C SER A 17 -7.24 -6.81 1.83
N PRO A 18 -6.12 -7.33 1.32
CA PRO A 18 -5.80 -7.27 -0.09
C PRO A 18 -6.43 -8.38 -0.94
N HIS A 19 -7.14 -9.34 -0.32
CA HIS A 19 -7.64 -10.54 -1.00
C HIS A 19 -9.15 -10.55 -1.19
N PHE A 20 -9.87 -9.69 -0.48
CA PHE A 20 -11.31 -9.62 -0.55
C PHE A 20 -11.70 -8.25 -1.07
N GLU A 21 -12.30 -8.24 -2.25
CA GLU A 21 -13.03 -7.09 -2.77
C GLU A 21 -14.12 -6.64 -1.76
N PRO A 22 -14.52 -5.36 -1.75
CA PRO A 22 -15.41 -4.81 -0.72
C PRO A 22 -16.67 -5.64 -0.47
N GLN A 23 -17.30 -6.17 -1.53
CA GLN A 23 -18.50 -6.99 -1.41
C GLN A 23 -18.22 -8.37 -0.79
N ALA A 24 -17.14 -9.03 -1.21
CA ALA A 24 -16.72 -10.32 -0.65
C ALA A 24 -16.32 -10.19 0.83
N MET A 25 -15.74 -9.04 1.20
CA MET A 25 -15.45 -8.71 2.59
C MET A 25 -16.74 -8.51 3.40
N ALA A 26 -17.72 -7.78 2.88
CA ALA A 26 -19.00 -7.57 3.54
C ALA A 26 -19.75 -8.91 3.78
N ASP A 27 -19.77 -9.79 2.78
CA ASP A 27 -20.37 -11.12 2.88
C ASP A 27 -19.66 -11.99 3.91
N LEU A 28 -18.31 -11.93 3.95
CA LEU A 28 -17.50 -12.61 4.96
C LEU A 28 -17.84 -12.11 6.37
N LEU A 29 -17.84 -10.79 6.61
CA LEU A 29 -18.14 -10.20 7.92
C LEU A 29 -19.56 -10.57 8.39
N LYS A 30 -20.54 -10.56 7.49
CA LYS A 30 -21.91 -11.01 7.77
C LYS A 30 -21.97 -12.50 8.12
N SER A 31 -21.27 -13.37 7.38
CA SER A 31 -21.22 -14.81 7.66
C SER A 31 -20.58 -15.15 9.02
N LYS A 32 -19.78 -14.23 9.56
CA LYS A 32 -19.10 -14.36 10.86
C LYS A 32 -19.84 -13.65 12.00
N GLY A 33 -21.00 -13.04 11.75
CA GLY A 33 -21.80 -12.35 12.77
C GLY A 33 -21.15 -11.06 13.30
N ILE A 34 -20.36 -10.38 12.47
CA ILE A 34 -19.69 -9.11 12.79
C ILE A 34 -20.01 -8.01 11.76
N GLU A 35 -21.25 -7.97 11.28
CA GLU A 35 -21.73 -7.03 10.25
C GLU A 35 -21.63 -5.54 10.62
N ARG A 36 -21.28 -5.20 11.87
CA ARG A 36 -21.01 -3.83 12.33
C ARG A 36 -19.57 -3.37 12.07
N THR A 37 -18.74 -4.23 11.51
CA THR A 37 -17.37 -3.95 11.10
C THR A 37 -17.33 -3.42 9.66
N LEU A 38 -16.48 -2.43 9.39
CA LEU A 38 -16.25 -1.91 8.04
C LEU A 38 -15.23 -2.79 7.33
N GLY A 39 -15.52 -3.21 6.10
CA GLY A 39 -14.56 -3.88 5.23
C GLY A 39 -13.78 -2.87 4.40
N ALA A 40 -12.46 -3.02 4.32
CA ALA A 40 -11.59 -2.22 3.46
C ALA A 40 -10.75 -3.14 2.56
N TYR A 41 -10.53 -2.70 1.32
CA TYR A 41 -9.66 -3.35 0.36
C TYR A 41 -8.31 -2.61 0.32
N ASP A 42 -7.20 -3.35 0.39
CA ASP A 42 -5.84 -2.80 0.23
C ASP A 42 -5.28 -3.08 -1.17
N PRO A 43 -5.56 -2.23 -2.17
CA PRO A 43 -5.06 -2.41 -3.53
C PRO A 43 -3.54 -2.23 -3.63
N ASN A 44 -2.88 -1.71 -2.59
CA ASN A 44 -1.43 -1.51 -2.56
C ASN A 44 -0.67 -2.74 -2.06
N ASN A 45 -1.38 -3.78 -1.58
CA ASN A 45 -0.81 -5.04 -1.16
C ASN A 45 -1.40 -6.25 -1.93
N PRO A 46 -1.52 -6.22 -3.26
CA PRO A 46 -2.23 -7.27 -4.04
C PRO A 46 -1.65 -8.68 -3.83
N ASN A 47 -0.42 -8.77 -3.33
CA ASN A 47 0.31 -10.01 -3.10
C ASN A 47 0.22 -10.57 -1.66
N GLY A 48 -0.56 -9.94 -0.76
CA GLY A 48 -0.81 -10.51 0.58
C GLY A 48 0.40 -10.56 1.53
N VAL A 49 1.35 -9.64 1.40
CA VAL A 49 2.69 -9.77 2.01
C VAL A 49 2.70 -9.61 3.54
N GLY A 50 3.00 -10.68 4.32
CA GLY A 50 3.17 -10.64 5.79
C GLY A 50 3.11 -12.01 6.52
N LYS A 51 3.66 -12.12 7.75
CA LYS A 51 3.82 -13.41 8.48
C LYS A 51 2.53 -14.09 8.95
N LYS A 52 1.41 -13.37 9.01
CA LYS A 52 0.05 -13.91 9.15
C LYS A 52 -0.83 -13.00 8.32
N THR A 53 -1.59 -13.58 7.40
CA THR A 53 -2.63 -12.95 6.58
C THR A 53 -3.24 -11.71 7.19
N THR A 54 -3.03 -10.60 6.50
CA THR A 54 -3.16 -9.29 7.09
C THR A 54 -4.59 -8.82 6.90
N MET A 55 -5.44 -9.13 7.87
CA MET A 55 -6.52 -8.23 8.22
C MET A 55 -6.00 -7.29 9.29
N TRP A 56 -5.91 -6.01 8.96
CA TRP A 56 -5.62 -4.97 9.94
C TRP A 56 -6.91 -4.59 10.65
N THR A 57 -6.81 -4.33 11.94
CA THR A 57 -7.89 -3.75 12.73
C THR A 57 -7.53 -2.30 12.97
N GLU A 58 -8.26 -1.39 12.32
CA GLU A 58 -8.17 0.03 12.63
C GLU A 58 -9.44 0.47 13.35
N LEU A 59 -9.28 1.40 14.28
CA LEU A 59 -10.39 2.07 14.95
C LEU A 59 -10.52 3.46 14.36
N LEU A 60 -11.67 3.76 13.76
CA LEU A 60 -12.05 5.11 13.40
C LEU A 60 -12.82 5.74 14.56
N LYS A 61 -12.23 6.80 15.13
CA LYS A 61 -12.84 7.60 16.19
C LYS A 61 -13.88 8.57 15.62
N PRO A 62 -14.80 9.12 16.44
CA PRO A 62 -15.82 10.07 15.98
C PRO A 62 -15.25 11.37 15.42
N ASP A 63 -14.05 11.75 15.86
CA ASP A 63 -13.29 12.91 15.36
C ASP A 63 -12.59 12.63 14.02
N GLY A 64 -12.77 11.43 13.45
CA GLY A 64 -12.16 11.02 12.18
C GLY A 64 -10.75 10.47 12.31
N THR A 65 -10.18 10.39 13.52
CA THR A 65 -8.83 9.88 13.72
C THR A 65 -8.79 8.36 13.58
N LEU A 66 -7.86 7.85 12.77
CA LEU A 66 -7.59 6.42 12.64
C LEU A 66 -6.53 5.98 13.65
N GLN A 67 -6.79 4.87 14.34
CA GLN A 67 -5.84 4.23 15.24
C GLN A 67 -5.65 2.78 14.83
N THR A 68 -4.44 2.40 14.41
CA THR A 68 -4.10 1.01 14.14
C THR A 68 -4.00 0.25 15.46
N VAL A 69 -4.72 -0.86 15.57
CA VAL A 69 -4.73 -1.71 16.76
C VAL A 69 -3.78 -2.87 16.56
N SER A 70 -2.78 -2.99 17.43
CA SER A 70 -1.93 -4.18 17.47
C SER A 70 -2.76 -5.38 17.91
N THR A 71 -2.85 -6.41 17.05
CA THR A 71 -3.52 -7.68 17.38
C THR A 71 -2.96 -8.35 18.65
N ALA A 72 -1.71 -8.02 19.02
CA ALA A 72 -1.06 -8.55 20.21
C ALA A 72 -1.49 -7.86 21.53
N GLU A 73 -1.89 -6.59 21.47
CA GLU A 73 -2.25 -5.79 22.67
C GLU A 73 -3.72 -5.95 23.03
N THR A 74 -4.62 -6.07 22.04
CA THR A 74 -6.08 -6.06 22.28
C THR A 74 -6.67 -7.42 22.63
N TYR A 75 -6.07 -8.51 22.16
CA TYR A 75 -6.60 -9.87 22.39
C TYR A 75 -5.76 -10.69 23.40
N GLY A 76 -4.85 -10.02 24.11
CA GLY A 76 -3.85 -10.66 24.94
C GLY A 76 -2.80 -11.38 24.11
N LYS A 77 -1.58 -11.49 24.66
CA LYS A 77 -0.37 -12.05 24.04
C LYS A 77 -0.66 -13.19 23.05
N GLY A 78 -0.74 -12.83 21.76
CA GLY A 78 -0.58 -13.75 20.63
C GLY A 78 -1.77 -14.58 20.17
N LYS A 79 -3.01 -14.35 20.62
CA LYS A 79 -4.17 -15.07 20.04
C LYS A 79 -4.72 -14.32 18.82
N PRO A 80 -4.56 -14.84 17.58
CA PRO A 80 -5.23 -14.25 16.43
C PRO A 80 -6.75 -14.33 16.65
N LEU A 81 -7.47 -13.34 16.12
CA LEU A 81 -8.92 -13.32 16.10
C LEU A 81 -9.46 -14.68 15.60
N PRO A 82 -10.51 -15.27 16.22
CA PRO A 82 -11.00 -16.60 15.87
C PRO A 82 -11.33 -16.78 14.38
N PHE A 83 -11.69 -15.70 13.70
CA PHE A 83 -12.00 -15.68 12.27
C PHE A 83 -10.76 -15.56 11.35
N LEU A 84 -9.58 -15.27 11.90
CA LEU A 84 -8.29 -15.33 11.19
C LEU A 84 -7.71 -16.75 11.14
N LYS A 85 -8.36 -17.71 11.79
CA LYS A 85 -7.92 -19.10 11.86
C LYS A 85 -8.13 -19.76 10.49
N GLY A 86 -7.05 -20.27 9.89
CA GLY A 86 -7.07 -20.95 8.58
C GLY A 86 -6.45 -20.14 7.43
N LEU A 87 -5.98 -18.93 7.71
CA LEU A 87 -5.33 -18.12 6.72
C LEU A 87 -3.82 -18.47 6.63
N THR A 88 -3.34 -18.85 5.44
CA THR A 88 -1.95 -19.28 5.17
C THR A 88 -0.99 -18.09 5.10
N GLY A 89 0.22 -18.22 5.66
CA GLY A 89 1.24 -17.16 5.63
C GLY A 89 1.45 -16.61 4.22
N GLY A 90 1.43 -15.29 4.07
CA GLY A 90 1.59 -14.63 2.79
C GLY A 90 3.07 -14.57 2.36
N THR A 91 3.31 -14.43 1.06
CA THR A 91 4.66 -14.36 0.50
C THR A 91 5.34 -13.05 0.89
N HIS A 92 6.62 -13.07 1.26
CA HIS A 92 7.40 -11.84 1.45
C HIS A 92 7.75 -11.23 0.08
N ALA A 93 7.62 -9.90 -0.06
CA ALA A 93 8.06 -9.21 -1.28
C ALA A 93 9.58 -9.14 -1.39
N ILE A 94 10.26 -9.16 -0.24
CA ILE A 94 11.70 -9.33 -0.12
C ILE A 94 11.89 -10.62 0.69
N PRO A 95 11.88 -11.80 0.05
CA PRO A 95 12.00 -13.08 0.74
C PRO A 95 13.41 -13.26 1.31
N VAL A 96 13.52 -13.27 2.63
CA VAL A 96 14.79 -13.44 3.34
C VAL A 96 14.58 -14.39 4.51
N GLU A 97 15.45 -15.40 4.60
CA GLU A 97 15.46 -16.36 5.70
C GLU A 97 16.71 -16.14 6.57
N GLY A 98 16.71 -16.68 7.79
CA GLY A 98 17.90 -16.69 8.65
C GLY A 98 18.27 -15.35 9.29
N LEU A 99 17.40 -14.34 9.26
CA LEU A 99 17.64 -13.09 10.01
C LEU A 99 17.55 -13.32 11.52
N THR A 100 18.57 -12.91 12.26
CA THR A 100 18.64 -12.99 13.73
C THR A 100 18.88 -11.64 14.40
N GLU A 101 19.44 -10.67 13.67
CA GLU A 101 19.73 -9.33 14.20
C GLU A 101 18.46 -8.49 14.27
N ALA A 102 18.03 -8.14 15.49
CA ALA A 102 16.76 -7.44 15.73
C ALA A 102 16.64 -6.13 14.93
N GLY A 103 17.72 -5.36 14.84
CA GLY A 103 17.75 -4.12 14.05
C GLY A 103 17.60 -4.37 12.54
N VAL A 104 18.19 -5.45 12.00
CA VAL A 104 18.05 -5.79 10.58
C VAL A 104 16.64 -6.30 10.29
N ILE A 105 16.07 -7.10 11.18
CA ILE A 105 14.69 -7.60 11.06
C ILE A 105 13.69 -6.43 11.01
N GLU A 106 13.86 -5.42 11.88
CA GLU A 106 12.98 -4.26 11.91
C GLU A 106 13.04 -3.45 10.61
N VAL A 107 14.25 -3.18 10.10
CA VAL A 107 14.43 -2.38 8.88
C VAL A 107 14.00 -3.17 7.63
N TRP A 108 14.31 -4.48 7.57
CA TRP A 108 13.77 -5.38 6.54
C TRP A 108 12.24 -5.35 6.53
N TRP A 109 11.61 -5.37 7.70
CA TRP A 109 10.16 -5.32 7.81
C TRP A 109 9.58 -4.01 7.24
N LYS A 110 10.19 -2.86 7.58
CA LYS A 110 9.82 -1.55 7.01
C LYS A 110 9.95 -1.54 5.48
N ALA A 111 11.06 -2.06 4.95
CA ALA A 111 11.32 -2.16 3.52
C ALA A 111 10.33 -3.11 2.80
N ASN A 112 10.13 -4.31 3.34
CA ASN A 112 9.23 -5.32 2.78
C ASN A 112 7.79 -4.81 2.64
N ARG A 113 7.34 -3.92 3.53
CA ARG A 113 6.00 -3.33 3.53
C ARG A 113 5.89 -2.00 2.78
N GLY A 114 7.00 -1.40 2.33
CA GLY A 114 7.00 -0.09 1.68
C GLY A 114 6.47 1.06 2.57
N LEU A 115 6.54 0.89 3.90
CA LEU A 115 5.94 1.82 4.86
C LEU A 115 6.78 3.07 5.09
N VAL A 116 8.10 2.96 4.88
CA VAL A 116 9.05 4.04 5.18
C VAL A 116 9.96 4.25 3.97
N PRO A 117 9.89 5.42 3.30
CA PRO A 117 10.85 5.80 2.28
C PRO A 117 12.28 5.71 2.83
N GLY A 118 13.21 5.15 2.04
CA GLY A 118 14.61 5.02 2.43
C GLY A 118 14.96 3.88 3.40
N ALA A 119 14.05 2.98 3.75
CA ALA A 119 14.37 1.82 4.61
C ALA A 119 15.51 0.95 4.03
N LEU A 120 15.55 0.75 2.71
CA LEU A 120 16.64 0.01 2.07
C LEU A 120 17.96 0.80 2.08
N LYS A 121 17.91 2.14 2.09
CA LYS A 121 19.11 2.99 2.21
C LYS A 121 19.79 2.79 3.56
N GLU A 122 19.02 2.60 4.62
CA GLU A 122 19.55 2.27 5.95
C GLU A 122 20.30 0.94 5.95
N LEU A 123 19.71 -0.10 5.32
CA LEU A 123 20.36 -1.40 5.14
C LEU A 123 21.64 -1.31 4.29
N VAL A 124 21.64 -0.52 3.21
CA VAL A 124 22.84 -0.26 2.39
C VAL A 124 23.95 0.39 3.21
N GLY A 125 23.61 1.29 4.12
CA GLY A 125 24.56 1.85 5.08
C GLY A 125 25.10 0.81 6.06
N ALA A 126 24.21 -0.02 6.62
CA ALA A 126 24.55 -1.07 7.59
C ALA A 126 25.39 -2.21 6.99
N ALA A 127 25.18 -2.53 5.71
CA ALA A 127 25.91 -3.56 4.96
C ALA A 127 27.42 -3.32 4.86
N LYS A 128 27.89 -2.08 5.10
CA LYS A 128 29.32 -1.75 5.12
C LYS A 128 30.06 -2.24 6.37
N ARG A 129 29.33 -2.71 7.39
CA ARG A 129 29.89 -3.19 8.65
C ARG A 129 30.44 -4.61 8.46
N LYS A 130 31.61 -4.92 9.04
CA LYS A 130 32.22 -6.26 9.00
C LYS A 130 31.78 -7.10 10.19
N ASN A 131 30.46 -7.29 10.35
CA ASN A 131 29.85 -8.06 11.43
C ASN A 131 28.49 -8.64 11.00
N ALA A 132 27.82 -9.37 11.89
CA ALA A 132 26.53 -10.02 11.63
C ALA A 132 25.46 -9.04 11.08
N VAL A 133 25.44 -7.79 11.56
CA VAL A 133 24.52 -6.76 11.05
C VAL A 133 24.79 -6.46 9.57
N GLY A 134 26.06 -6.35 9.18
CA GLY A 134 26.44 -6.11 7.79
C GLY A 134 26.11 -7.28 6.88
N GLU A 135 26.42 -8.51 7.31
CA GLU A 135 26.13 -9.75 6.57
C GLU A 135 24.62 -9.92 6.36
N GLN A 136 23.81 -9.75 7.41
CA GLN A 136 22.35 -9.88 7.30
C GLN A 136 21.71 -8.73 6.53
N SER A 137 22.24 -7.50 6.63
CA SER A 137 21.79 -6.40 5.79
C SER A 137 22.05 -6.67 4.31
N GLN A 138 23.18 -7.30 3.99
CA GLN A 138 23.51 -7.70 2.62
C GLN A 138 22.57 -8.78 2.08
N LEU A 139 22.16 -9.76 2.90
CA LEU A 139 21.14 -10.74 2.51
C LEU A 139 19.83 -10.07 2.09
N VAL A 140 19.38 -9.08 2.86
CA VAL A 140 18.17 -8.33 2.56
C VAL A 140 18.31 -7.52 1.26
N ILE A 141 19.44 -6.84 1.08
CA ILE A 141 19.72 -6.06 -0.14
C ILE A 141 19.72 -6.97 -1.37
N THR A 142 20.39 -8.12 -1.31
CA THR A 142 20.43 -9.07 -2.42
C THR A 142 19.03 -9.53 -2.80
N SER A 143 18.22 -9.94 -1.82
CA SER A 143 16.83 -10.35 -2.06
C SER A 143 15.99 -9.20 -2.64
N ALA A 144 16.17 -7.98 -2.14
CA ALA A 144 15.46 -6.80 -2.62
C ALA A 144 15.83 -6.44 -4.06
N THR A 145 17.12 -6.55 -4.42
CA THR A 145 17.60 -6.36 -5.79
C THR A 145 17.00 -7.41 -6.73
N THR A 146 17.00 -8.70 -6.34
CA THR A 146 16.38 -9.76 -7.14
C THR A 146 14.88 -9.51 -7.35
N ALA A 147 14.16 -9.07 -6.31
CA ALA A 147 12.75 -8.71 -6.41
C ALA A 147 12.51 -7.51 -7.33
N LEU A 148 13.38 -6.50 -7.28
CA LEU A 148 13.35 -5.33 -8.17
C LEU A 148 13.58 -5.74 -9.63
N GLU A 149 14.59 -6.57 -9.90
CA GLU A 149 14.92 -7.06 -11.25
C GLU A 149 13.78 -7.90 -11.83
N ALA A 150 13.20 -8.81 -11.05
CA ALA A 150 12.04 -9.60 -11.45
C ALA A 150 10.82 -8.68 -11.74
N GLY A 151 10.60 -7.67 -10.90
CA GLY A 151 9.54 -6.68 -11.09
C GLY A 151 9.71 -5.86 -12.36
N LEU A 152 10.95 -5.45 -12.66
CA LEU A 152 11.32 -4.73 -13.88
C LEU A 152 11.09 -5.59 -15.13
N ALA A 153 11.55 -6.85 -15.11
CA ALA A 153 11.35 -7.78 -16.22
C ALA A 153 9.87 -8.07 -16.49
N ALA A 154 9.04 -8.10 -15.43
CA ALA A 154 7.61 -8.37 -15.53
C ALA A 154 6.75 -7.11 -15.77
N ALA A 155 7.32 -5.92 -15.98
CA ALA A 155 6.56 -4.68 -16.04
C ALA A 155 5.67 -4.55 -17.29
N GLY A 156 6.06 -5.15 -18.40
CA GLY A 156 5.34 -5.05 -19.68
C GLY A 156 5.53 -3.71 -20.39
N GLU A 157 4.50 -3.28 -21.11
CA GLU A 157 4.47 -2.06 -21.92
C GLU A 157 3.27 -1.15 -21.57
N GLY A 158 3.29 0.08 -22.08
CA GLY A 158 2.17 1.03 -21.95
C GLY A 158 2.04 1.67 -20.57
N PHE A 159 0.89 2.30 -20.33
CA PHE A 159 0.68 3.11 -19.12
C PHE A 159 0.62 2.27 -17.83
N ALA A 160 0.05 1.06 -17.88
CA ALA A 160 0.06 0.15 -16.74
C ALA A 160 1.49 -0.26 -16.33
N ALA A 161 2.39 -0.44 -17.29
CA ALA A 161 3.81 -0.69 -17.01
C ALA A 161 4.48 0.52 -16.37
N TYR A 162 4.15 1.73 -16.83
CA TYR A 162 4.65 2.97 -16.23
C TYR A 162 4.27 3.08 -14.75
N GLU A 163 2.98 2.90 -14.41
CA GLU A 163 2.51 2.97 -13.02
C GLU A 163 3.15 1.88 -12.14
N LYS A 164 3.27 0.66 -12.66
CA LYS A 164 3.96 -0.44 -11.96
C LYS A 164 5.42 -0.09 -11.65
N LEU A 165 6.15 0.49 -12.61
CA LEU A 165 7.54 0.88 -12.43
C LEU A 165 7.70 2.06 -11.47
N GLU A 166 6.78 3.02 -11.45
CA GLU A 166 6.77 4.08 -10.43
C GLU A 166 6.57 3.48 -9.02
N GLY A 167 5.68 2.50 -8.88
CA GLY A 167 5.48 1.77 -7.63
C GLY A 167 6.75 1.06 -7.17
N LEU A 168 7.46 0.40 -8.09
CA LEU A 168 8.75 -0.24 -7.81
C LEU A 168 9.82 0.78 -7.40
N SER A 169 9.87 1.94 -8.07
CA SER A 169 10.81 3.03 -7.74
C SER A 169 10.67 3.50 -6.30
N ARG A 170 9.42 3.69 -5.83
CA ARG A 170 9.14 4.09 -4.45
C ARG A 170 9.44 2.98 -3.46
N ARG A 171 9.08 1.74 -3.80
CA ARG A 171 9.28 0.58 -2.93
C ARG A 171 10.75 0.27 -2.68
N PHE A 172 11.56 0.36 -3.72
CA PHE A 172 12.97 0.00 -3.69
C PHE A 172 13.91 1.21 -3.54
N ASP A 173 13.37 2.33 -3.05
CA ASP A 173 14.14 3.54 -2.77
C ASP A 173 15.30 3.25 -1.80
N GLY A 174 16.52 3.60 -2.24
CA GLY A 174 17.77 3.27 -1.55
C GLY A 174 18.65 2.23 -2.26
N LEU A 175 18.11 1.50 -3.25
CA LEU A 175 18.90 0.62 -4.13
C LEU A 175 19.38 1.36 -5.39
N ASP A 176 20.15 0.68 -6.23
CA ASP A 176 20.44 1.16 -7.59
C ASP A 176 19.19 1.03 -8.47
N LEU A 177 18.60 2.17 -8.82
CA LEU A 177 17.41 2.26 -9.65
C LEU A 177 17.72 2.70 -11.09
N LYS A 178 18.97 2.65 -11.55
CA LYS A 178 19.37 3.17 -12.87
C LYS A 178 18.58 2.56 -14.02
N ALA A 179 18.48 1.23 -14.07
CA ALA A 179 17.74 0.52 -15.12
C ALA A 179 16.24 0.87 -15.09
N LEU A 180 15.64 0.90 -13.90
CA LEU A 180 14.25 1.27 -13.70
C LEU A 180 13.97 2.72 -14.15
N LYS A 181 14.82 3.67 -13.74
CA LYS A 181 14.69 5.09 -14.12
C LYS A 181 14.84 5.29 -15.63
N SER A 182 15.78 4.58 -16.25
CA SER A 182 15.92 4.57 -17.71
C SER A 182 14.64 4.07 -18.36
N ARG A 183 14.07 2.97 -17.88
CA ARG A 183 12.83 2.40 -18.42
C ARG A 183 11.63 3.34 -18.25
N LEU A 184 11.47 3.97 -17.09
CA LEU A 184 10.45 5.00 -16.85
C LEU A 184 10.60 6.19 -17.79
N SER A 185 11.84 6.66 -18.00
CA SER A 185 12.13 7.74 -18.94
C SER A 185 11.69 7.36 -20.36
N GLU A 186 11.99 6.14 -20.80
CA GLU A 186 11.63 5.70 -22.15
C GLU A 186 10.13 5.54 -22.34
N LEU A 187 9.42 4.91 -21.39
CA LEU A 187 7.96 4.87 -21.41
C LEU A 187 7.36 6.28 -21.37
N GLY A 188 7.93 7.19 -20.58
CA GLY A 188 7.47 8.57 -20.47
C GLY A 188 7.64 9.41 -21.74
N LYS A 189 8.38 8.93 -22.76
CA LYS A 189 8.47 9.60 -24.06
C LYS A 189 7.26 9.34 -24.95
N ASP A 190 6.55 8.23 -24.73
CA ASP A 190 5.36 7.81 -25.49
C ASP A 190 4.25 8.88 -25.37
N PRO A 191 3.70 9.40 -26.48
CA PRO A 191 2.60 10.37 -26.47
C PRO A 191 1.35 9.89 -25.73
N VAL A 192 1.02 8.60 -25.77
CA VAL A 192 -0.13 8.01 -25.08
C VAL A 192 0.10 8.08 -23.57
N ILE A 193 1.30 7.71 -23.11
CA ILE A 193 1.67 7.79 -21.69
C ILE A 193 1.71 9.25 -21.22
N LYS A 194 2.21 10.19 -22.02
CA LYS A 194 2.17 11.62 -21.69
C LYS A 194 0.74 12.13 -21.53
N LYS A 195 -0.18 11.67 -22.39
CA LYS A 195 -1.60 12.02 -22.30
C LYS A 195 -2.21 11.48 -21.00
N GLU A 196 -1.91 10.22 -20.65
CA GLU A 196 -2.32 9.61 -19.38
C GLU A 196 -1.77 10.34 -18.15
N LEU A 197 -0.48 10.70 -18.15
CA LEU A 197 0.13 11.45 -17.05
C LEU A 197 -0.48 12.84 -16.88
N LYS A 198 -0.85 13.49 -17.99
CA LYS A 198 -1.59 14.76 -17.94
C LYS A 198 -2.98 14.56 -17.34
N ALA A 199 -3.71 13.53 -17.76
CA ALA A 199 -5.02 13.19 -17.22
C ALA A 199 -4.95 12.89 -15.71
N ARG A 200 -3.95 12.09 -15.28
CA ARG A 200 -3.66 11.79 -13.87
C ARG A 200 -3.46 13.04 -13.03
N SER A 201 -2.64 13.98 -13.51
CA SER A 201 -2.35 15.22 -12.79
C SER A 201 -3.62 16.04 -12.55
N VAL A 202 -4.44 16.22 -13.59
CA VAL A 202 -5.73 16.94 -13.49
C VAL A 202 -6.69 16.21 -12.55
N TYR A 203 -6.81 14.89 -12.68
CA TYR A 203 -7.66 14.07 -11.82
C TYR A 203 -7.31 14.20 -10.34
N MET A 204 -6.01 14.09 -10.01
CA MET A 204 -5.56 14.17 -8.62
C MET A 204 -5.81 15.55 -8.01
N GLU A 205 -5.65 16.63 -8.79
CA GLU A 205 -6.00 17.97 -8.32
C GLU A 205 -7.51 18.15 -8.12
N CYS A 206 -8.34 17.67 -9.05
CA CYS A 206 -9.79 17.70 -8.89
C CYS A 206 -10.23 16.87 -7.67
N LYS A 207 -9.58 15.72 -7.42
CA LYS A 207 -9.85 14.87 -6.25
C LYS A 207 -9.48 15.57 -4.94
N ARG A 208 -8.37 16.33 -4.94
CA ARG A 208 -7.98 17.16 -3.79
C ARG A 208 -9.01 18.27 -3.51
N LEU A 209 -9.49 18.94 -4.56
CA LEU A 209 -10.49 20.02 -4.46
C LEU A 209 -11.86 19.52 -3.98
N THR A 210 -12.31 18.36 -4.47
CA THR A 210 -13.56 17.73 -4.01
C THR A 210 -13.52 17.33 -2.53
N GLY A 211 -12.34 17.00 -2.00
CA GLY A 211 -12.14 16.75 -0.56
C GLY A 211 -11.99 17.99 0.31
N SER A 212 -12.03 19.21 -0.25
CA SER A 212 -11.92 20.45 0.52
C SER A 212 -13.16 20.69 1.41
N SER A 213 -13.00 21.41 2.51
CA SER A 213 -14.12 21.87 3.35
C SER A 213 -14.86 23.08 2.76
N LYS A 214 -14.32 23.70 1.71
CA LYS A 214 -14.91 24.91 1.11
C LYS A 214 -15.86 24.54 -0.05
N PRO A 215 -17.15 24.93 0.00
CA PRO A 215 -18.11 24.57 -1.04
C PRO A 215 -17.73 25.00 -2.47
N LYS A 216 -17.08 26.17 -2.63
CA LYS A 216 -16.61 26.64 -3.94
C LYS A 216 -15.50 25.76 -4.52
N GLU A 217 -14.58 25.27 -3.69
CA GLU A 217 -13.52 24.36 -4.12
C GLU A 217 -14.09 22.97 -4.45
N GLN A 218 -15.08 22.50 -3.69
CA GLN A 218 -15.79 21.26 -3.99
C GLN A 218 -16.49 21.32 -5.35
N ALA A 219 -17.22 22.41 -5.63
CA ALA A 219 -17.89 22.62 -6.92
C ALA A 219 -16.88 22.66 -8.07
N ALA A 220 -15.79 23.43 -7.93
CA ALA A 220 -14.72 23.47 -8.92
C ALA A 220 -14.07 22.10 -9.17
N GLY A 221 -13.91 21.28 -8.11
CA GLY A 221 -13.42 19.91 -8.23
C GLY A 221 -14.36 19.01 -9.04
N ARG A 222 -15.68 19.10 -8.83
CA ARG A 222 -16.68 18.33 -9.59
C ARG A 222 -16.75 18.76 -11.05
N ASP A 223 -16.77 20.07 -11.30
CA ASP A 223 -16.75 20.61 -12.66
C ASP A 223 -15.47 20.22 -13.40
N GLY A 224 -14.33 20.24 -12.70
CA GLY A 224 -13.04 19.77 -13.21
C GLY A 224 -13.03 18.29 -13.59
N MET A 225 -13.66 17.43 -12.77
CA MET A 225 -13.83 16.00 -13.10
C MET A 225 -14.68 15.81 -14.37
N ALA A 226 -15.82 16.49 -14.47
CA ALA A 226 -16.68 16.42 -15.66
C ALA A 226 -15.96 16.92 -16.93
N ALA A 227 -15.19 18.00 -16.81
CA ALA A 227 -14.38 18.53 -17.91
C ALA A 227 -13.28 17.54 -18.33
N LEU A 228 -12.60 16.89 -17.37
CA LEU A 228 -11.59 15.88 -17.65
C LEU A 228 -12.19 14.66 -18.38
N ALA A 229 -13.32 14.15 -17.90
CA ALA A 229 -14.02 13.02 -18.52
C ALA A 229 -14.38 13.31 -19.99
N LYS A 230 -14.80 14.53 -20.30
CA LYS A 230 -15.12 14.96 -21.67
C LYS A 230 -13.88 15.18 -22.53
N ALA A 231 -12.81 15.76 -21.99
CA ALA A 231 -11.62 16.13 -22.74
C ALA A 231 -10.66 14.96 -22.99
N MET A 232 -10.65 13.96 -22.11
CA MET A 232 -9.73 12.81 -22.17
C MET A 232 -10.46 11.47 -21.93
N PRO A 233 -11.57 11.18 -22.64
CA PRO A 233 -12.44 10.04 -22.34
C PRO A 233 -11.77 8.68 -22.54
N ASP A 234 -10.68 8.65 -23.29
CA ASP A 234 -9.91 7.44 -23.63
C ASP A 234 -8.75 7.17 -22.65
N THR A 235 -8.54 8.05 -21.67
CA THR A 235 -7.50 7.86 -20.65
C THR A 235 -8.08 7.17 -19.42
N VAL A 236 -7.29 6.37 -18.71
CA VAL A 236 -7.70 5.72 -17.45
C VAL A 236 -8.31 6.74 -16.48
N TYR A 237 -7.65 7.89 -16.35
CA TYR A 237 -8.08 8.94 -15.41
C TYR A 237 -9.27 9.76 -15.92
N GLY A 238 -9.49 9.87 -17.23
CA GLY A 238 -10.72 10.46 -17.78
C GLY A 238 -11.94 9.56 -17.57
N VAL A 239 -11.77 8.24 -17.75
CA VAL A 239 -12.83 7.26 -17.43
C VAL A 239 -13.17 7.28 -15.94
N LEU A 240 -12.16 7.30 -15.06
CA LEU A 240 -12.36 7.43 -13.61
C LEU A 240 -13.07 8.73 -13.24
N ALA A 241 -12.74 9.85 -13.91
CA ALA A 241 -13.39 11.12 -13.68
C ALA A 241 -14.89 11.11 -14.02
N GLY A 242 -15.29 10.37 -15.06
CA GLY A 242 -16.70 10.24 -15.47
C GLY A 242 -17.51 9.20 -14.68
N SER A 243 -16.85 8.39 -13.84
CA SER A 243 -17.47 7.33 -13.03
C SER A 243 -17.74 7.75 -11.57
N ASN A 244 -17.34 8.97 -11.18
CA ASN A 244 -17.60 9.57 -9.85
C ASN A 244 -18.74 10.58 -9.94
#